data_AF-A0A935A4K4-F1
#
_entry.id   AF-A0A935A4K4-F1
#
_cell.length_a   1.000
_cell.length_b   1.000
_cell.length_c   1.000
_cell.angle_alpha   90.00
_cell.angle_beta   90.00
_cell.angle_gamma   90.00
#
_symmetry.space_group_name_H-M   'P 1'
#
loop_
_entity.id
_entity.type
_entity.pdbx_description
1 polymer ?
#
loop_
_entity_poly.entity_id
_entity_poly.type
_entity_poly.pdbx_seq_one_letter_code
_entity_poly.pdbx_strand_id
1 'polypeptide(L)'
;MIDLMRDSIWQFIGAVLGLIALIATIIIFFIQRTKKSLAYEIVTSTPLLAVSDEVKGKVQILFEGVQVQNVHLVIFNIINDGNIGITSSDFERPITINLSENAKILSLEVIKTSPGNLDPRLITSETAITISPLLLNAGDVISIRLLVAQYNNVINIDARILGITKIKIISDKVDRIINYVGITSLILLFAGFFTNGYTLLPGIVLLLLANISISYRDKQKKKRQIFSHNTESK
;
A
#
# COMPACT_ATOMS: atom_id res chain seq x y z
N MET A 1 -6.43 37.23 -43.89
CA MET A 1 -6.39 36.91 -42.44
C MET A 1 -7.15 35.64 -42.08
N ILE A 2 -8.16 35.23 -42.86
CA ILE A 2 -8.89 33.95 -42.67
C ILE A 2 -8.10 32.72 -43.19
N ASP A 3 -7.19 32.89 -44.16
CA ASP A 3 -6.42 31.76 -44.73
C ASP A 3 -5.44 31.11 -43.75
N LEU A 4 -4.98 31.83 -42.72
CA LEU A 4 -4.12 31.29 -41.67
C LEU A 4 -4.80 30.15 -40.88
N MET A 5 -6.13 30.12 -40.74
CA MET A 5 -6.81 29.02 -40.03
C MET A 5 -7.07 27.79 -40.92
N ARG A 6 -6.81 27.89 -42.24
CA ARG A 6 -7.00 26.78 -43.19
C ARG A 6 -5.72 25.99 -43.45
N ASP A 7 -4.59 26.45 -42.92
CA ASP A 7 -3.34 25.73 -43.01
C ASP A 7 -3.41 24.44 -42.18
N SER A 8 -2.99 23.33 -42.80
CA SER A 8 -2.97 22.00 -42.17
C SER A 8 -2.19 21.98 -40.84
N ILE A 9 -1.25 22.92 -40.66
CA ILE A 9 -0.49 23.11 -39.42
C ILE A 9 -1.40 23.53 -38.25
N TRP A 10 -2.31 24.47 -38.45
CA TRP A 10 -3.21 24.94 -37.39
C TRP A 10 -4.27 23.89 -37.02
N GLN A 11 -4.77 23.14 -38.00
CA GLN A 11 -5.65 22.01 -37.75
C GLN A 11 -4.97 20.92 -36.92
N PHE A 12 -3.69 20.64 -37.23
CA PHE A 12 -2.89 19.69 -36.47
C PHE A 12 -2.63 20.16 -35.03
N ILE A 13 -2.23 21.42 -34.83
CA ILE A 13 -2.05 22.02 -33.50
C ILE A 13 -3.35 21.93 -32.69
N GLY A 14 -4.49 22.27 -33.31
CA GLY A 14 -5.80 22.17 -32.69
C GLY A 14 -6.14 20.73 -32.26
N ALA A 15 -5.88 19.74 -33.12
CA ALA A 15 -6.11 18.34 -32.81
C ALA A 15 -5.24 17.82 -31.65
N VAL A 16 -3.95 18.20 -31.63
CA VAL A 16 -3.01 17.83 -30.55
C VAL A 16 -3.45 18.46 -29.22
N LEU A 17 -3.79 19.75 -29.22
CA LEU A 17 -4.31 20.43 -28.03
C LEU A 17 -5.62 19.81 -27.53
N GLY A 18 -6.54 19.46 -28.43
CA GLY A 18 -7.78 18.77 -28.10
C GLY A 18 -7.53 17.41 -27.44
N LEU A 19 -6.57 16.64 -27.95
CA LEU A 19 -6.20 15.35 -27.37
C LEU A 19 -5.58 15.50 -25.97
N ILE A 20 -4.68 16.47 -25.78
CA ILE A 20 -4.10 16.78 -24.46
C ILE A 20 -5.21 17.16 -23.47
N ALA A 21 -6.14 18.02 -23.88
CA ALA A 21 -7.27 18.45 -23.04
C ALA A 21 -8.16 17.27 -22.65
N LEU A 22 -8.43 16.34 -23.58
CA LEU A 22 -9.20 15.12 -23.30
C LEU A 22 -8.48 14.22 -22.29
N ILE A 23 -7.19 13.95 -22.49
CA ILE A 23 -6.38 13.14 -21.57
C ILE A 23 -6.34 13.78 -20.19
N ALA A 24 -6.09 15.10 -20.12
CA ALA A 24 -6.10 15.84 -18.87
C ALA A 24 -7.46 15.75 -18.16
N THR A 25 -8.57 15.89 -18.90
CA THR A 25 -9.93 15.75 -18.34
C THR A 25 -10.15 14.37 -17.73
N ILE A 26 -9.73 13.31 -18.43
CA ILE A 26 -9.85 11.93 -17.94
C ILE A 26 -9.01 11.74 -16.67
N ILE A 27 -7.76 12.21 -16.66
CA ILE A 27 -6.87 12.13 -15.49
C ILE A 27 -7.49 12.86 -14.29
N ILE A 28 -7.96 14.10 -14.51
CA ILE A 28 -8.60 14.92 -13.48
C ILE A 28 -9.84 14.20 -12.92
N PHE A 29 -10.68 13.63 -13.78
CA PHE A 29 -11.87 12.87 -13.36
C PHE A 29 -11.51 11.70 -12.44
N PHE A 30 -10.44 10.96 -12.72
CA PHE A 30 -10.01 9.87 -11.86
C PHE A 30 -9.40 10.35 -10.54
N ILE A 31 -8.65 11.47 -10.54
CA ILE A 31 -8.04 12.06 -9.33
C ILE A 31 -9.10 12.65 -8.40
N GLN A 32 -10.16 13.25 -8.95
CA GLN A 32 -11.22 13.89 -8.17
C GLN A 32 -12.16 12.89 -7.48
N ARG A 33 -12.11 11.60 -7.81
CA ARG A 33 -12.96 10.60 -7.14
C ARG A 33 -12.57 10.47 -5.67
N THR A 34 -13.44 10.96 -4.79
CA THR A 34 -13.27 10.82 -3.34
C THR A 34 -13.39 9.35 -2.93
N LYS A 35 -12.42 8.86 -2.17
CA LYS A 35 -12.35 7.47 -1.70
C LYS A 35 -11.69 7.42 -0.33
N LYS A 36 -12.41 6.84 0.64
CA LYS A 36 -11.84 6.37 1.90
C LYS A 36 -11.06 5.09 1.63
N SER A 37 -9.86 5.00 2.16
CA SER A 37 -9.02 3.82 1.99
C SER A 37 -8.07 3.72 3.18
N LEU A 38 -7.95 2.51 3.73
CA LEU A 38 -7.04 2.21 4.81
C LEU A 38 -6.09 1.12 4.33
N ALA A 39 -4.82 1.30 4.63
CA ALA A 39 -3.77 0.36 4.30
C ALA A 39 -2.83 0.15 5.46
N TYR A 40 -2.07 -0.94 5.40
CA TYR A 40 -0.95 -1.17 6.28
C TYR A 40 0.27 -1.71 5.53
N GLU A 41 1.43 -1.51 6.12
CA GLU A 41 2.70 -2.09 5.67
C GLU A 41 3.49 -2.60 6.86
N ILE A 42 4.17 -3.74 6.67
CA ILE A 42 5.13 -4.26 7.65
C ILE A 42 6.49 -3.71 7.23
N VAL A 43 6.96 -2.70 7.97
CA VAL A 43 8.24 -2.01 7.72
C VAL A 43 9.41 -2.92 8.12
N THR A 44 9.26 -3.65 9.22
CA THR A 44 10.30 -4.53 9.73
C THR A 44 9.66 -5.72 10.43
N SER A 45 10.18 -6.91 10.17
CA SER A 45 9.93 -8.11 10.98
C SER A 45 11.25 -8.85 11.12
N THR A 46 11.92 -8.65 12.25
CA THR A 46 13.26 -9.21 12.49
C THR A 46 13.29 -9.99 13.80
N PRO A 47 13.77 -11.23 13.80
CA PRO A 47 14.01 -11.95 15.05
C PRO A 47 15.10 -11.22 15.85
N LEU A 48 14.88 -11.03 17.16
CA LEU A 48 15.89 -10.41 18.02
C LEU A 48 17.10 -11.32 18.26
N LEU A 49 16.88 -12.64 18.20
CA LEU A 49 17.93 -13.63 18.34
C LEU A 49 17.72 -14.74 17.31
N ALA A 50 18.61 -14.81 16.33
CA ALA A 50 18.69 -15.95 15.43
C ALA A 50 19.48 -17.06 16.15
N VAL A 51 18.76 -17.94 16.86
CA VAL A 51 19.39 -19.11 17.49
C VAL A 51 19.69 -20.13 16.39
N SER A 52 20.97 -20.35 16.08
CA SER A 52 21.37 -21.49 15.25
C SER A 52 21.05 -22.79 15.98
N ASP A 53 20.75 -23.87 15.25
CA ASP A 53 20.34 -25.14 15.85
C ASP A 53 21.39 -25.70 16.85
N GLU A 54 22.65 -25.28 16.74
CA GLU A 54 23.77 -25.67 17.62
C GLU A 54 23.70 -25.10 19.05
N VAL A 55 23.01 -23.98 19.25
CA VAL A 55 22.82 -23.32 20.56
C VAL A 55 21.40 -23.45 21.10
N LYS A 56 20.52 -24.11 20.35
CA LYS A 56 19.15 -24.43 20.74
C LYS A 56 19.16 -25.28 22.01
N GLY A 57 18.61 -24.74 23.10
CA GLY A 57 18.61 -25.38 24.42
C GLY A 57 19.76 -24.99 25.36
N LYS A 58 20.79 -24.27 24.88
CA LYS A 58 21.86 -23.69 25.72
C LYS A 58 21.62 -22.23 26.09
N VAL A 59 20.75 -21.56 25.35
CA VAL A 59 20.41 -20.15 25.51
C VAL A 59 18.93 -20.04 25.84
N GLN A 60 18.61 -19.28 26.90
CA GLN A 60 17.26 -18.90 27.26
C GLN A 60 17.11 -17.38 27.16
N ILE A 61 15.99 -16.92 26.62
CA ILE A 61 15.64 -15.50 26.59
C ILE A 61 14.63 -15.28 27.71
N LEU A 62 14.89 -14.28 28.55
CA LEU A 62 14.00 -13.87 29.63
C LEU A 62 13.48 -12.46 29.30
N PHE A 63 12.16 -12.28 29.38
CA PHE A 63 11.51 -10.98 29.34
C PHE A 63 10.81 -10.78 30.68
N GLU A 64 11.22 -9.76 31.44
CA GLU A 64 10.71 -9.48 32.80
C GLU A 64 10.76 -10.71 33.73
N GLY A 65 11.80 -11.53 33.59
CA GLY A 65 12.00 -12.76 34.38
C GLY A 65 11.21 -13.98 33.89
N VAL A 66 10.37 -13.84 32.85
CA VAL A 66 9.63 -14.96 32.25
C VAL A 66 10.36 -15.45 31.00
N GLN A 67 10.51 -16.77 30.87
CA GLN A 67 11.13 -17.37 29.69
C GLN A 67 10.26 -17.16 28.46
N VAL A 68 10.85 -16.59 27.41
CA VAL A 68 10.21 -16.36 26.12
C VAL A 68 11.04 -17.00 25.01
N GLN A 69 10.37 -17.38 23.92
CA GLN A 69 11.02 -17.98 22.76
C GLN A 69 10.57 -17.27 21.49
N ASN A 70 11.43 -17.32 20.47
CA ASN A 70 11.14 -16.81 19.13
C ASN A 70 10.66 -15.33 19.13
N VAL A 71 11.42 -14.48 19.81
CA VAL A 71 11.09 -13.06 19.99
C VAL A 71 11.41 -12.28 18.71
N HIS A 72 10.42 -11.55 18.20
CA HIS A 72 10.54 -10.71 17.02
C HIS A 72 10.24 -9.25 17.36
N LEU A 73 11.01 -8.37 16.74
CA LEU A 73 10.70 -6.95 16.62
C LEU A 73 9.91 -6.75 15.32
N VAL A 74 8.66 -6.32 15.46
CA VAL A 74 7.80 -6.00 14.34
C VAL A 74 7.47 -4.51 14.35
N ILE A 75 7.68 -3.85 13.22
CA ILE A 75 7.27 -2.46 13.01
C ILE A 75 6.32 -2.46 11.83
N PHE A 76 5.13 -1.89 12.02
CA PHE A 76 4.16 -1.72 10.95
C PHE A 76 3.53 -0.34 11.00
N ASN A 77 3.08 0.13 9.83
CA ASN A 77 2.39 1.39 9.68
C ASN A 77 0.92 1.13 9.35
N ILE A 78 0.03 1.91 9.96
CA ILE A 78 -1.36 2.07 9.55
C ILE A 78 -1.49 3.41 8.84
N ILE A 79 -2.05 3.40 7.63
CA ILE A 79 -2.04 4.55 6.72
C ILE A 79 -3.44 4.77 6.17
N ASN A 80 -3.95 6.00 6.22
CA ASN A 80 -5.06 6.39 5.35
C ASN A 80 -4.51 6.68 3.95
N ASP A 81 -4.56 5.68 3.05
CA ASP A 81 -4.13 5.79 1.65
C ASP A 81 -5.24 6.32 0.72
N GLY A 82 -6.34 6.82 1.30
CA GLY A 82 -7.41 7.52 0.60
C GLY A 82 -7.09 8.99 0.33
N ASN A 83 -8.02 9.68 -0.34
CA ASN A 83 -7.94 11.13 -0.59
C ASN A 83 -8.95 11.94 0.24
N ILE A 84 -9.64 11.29 1.19
CA ILE A 84 -10.55 11.92 2.15
C ILE A 84 -10.32 11.33 3.55
N GLY A 85 -10.67 12.10 4.58
CA GLY A 85 -10.53 11.69 5.97
C GLY A 85 -11.47 10.56 6.36
N ILE A 86 -11.04 9.77 7.34
CA ILE A 86 -11.82 8.77 8.06
C ILE A 86 -12.05 9.34 9.46
N THR A 87 -13.29 9.69 9.77
CA THR A 87 -13.68 10.28 11.05
C THR A 87 -13.89 9.20 12.10
N SER A 88 -13.78 9.53 13.39
CA SER A 88 -14.06 8.57 14.46
C SER A 88 -15.48 7.97 14.39
N SER A 89 -16.46 8.72 13.87
CA SER A 89 -17.84 8.27 13.64
C SER A 89 -18.00 7.28 12.48
N ASP A 90 -17.01 7.17 11.59
CA ASP A 90 -17.05 6.20 10.50
C ASP A 90 -16.79 4.76 10.96
N PHE A 91 -16.23 4.58 12.17
CA PHE A 91 -15.89 3.28 12.72
C PHE A 91 -17.12 2.64 13.37
N GLU A 92 -17.59 1.55 12.77
CA GLU A 92 -18.54 0.63 13.38
C GLU A 92 -17.79 -0.38 14.28
N ARG A 93 -16.57 -0.77 13.87
CA ARG A 93 -15.63 -1.58 14.65
C ARG A 93 -14.22 -0.98 14.55
N PRO A 94 -13.47 -0.86 15.67
CA PRO A 94 -12.11 -0.33 15.67
C PRO A 94 -11.17 -1.18 14.79
N ILE A 95 -9.98 -0.64 14.55
CA ILE A 95 -8.92 -1.37 13.87
C ILE A 95 -8.34 -2.37 14.87
N THR A 96 -8.46 -3.65 14.59
CA THR A 96 -7.91 -4.73 15.39
C THR A 96 -6.86 -5.49 14.61
N ILE A 97 -5.68 -5.62 15.20
CA ILE A 97 -4.53 -6.32 14.65
C ILE A 97 -4.41 -7.60 15.44
N ASN A 98 -4.70 -8.71 14.79
CA ASN A 98 -4.66 -10.04 15.38
C ASN A 98 -3.36 -10.74 14.99
N LEU A 99 -2.68 -11.28 15.99
CA LEU A 99 -1.52 -12.15 15.82
C LEU A 99 -1.99 -13.61 15.80
N SER A 100 -1.08 -14.54 15.51
CA SER A 100 -1.36 -15.97 15.63
C SER A 100 -1.76 -16.37 17.04
N GLU A 101 -2.56 -17.42 17.21
CA GLU A 101 -3.11 -17.86 18.50
C GLU A 101 -2.05 -18.08 19.59
N ASN A 102 -0.85 -18.53 19.22
CA ASN A 102 0.25 -18.76 20.15
C ASN A 102 1.17 -17.54 20.35
N ALA A 103 0.97 -16.46 19.61
CA ALA A 103 1.83 -15.28 19.73
C ALA A 103 1.48 -14.51 21.00
N LYS A 104 2.51 -14.04 21.71
CA LYS A 104 2.35 -13.22 22.91
C LYS A 104 2.95 -11.85 22.72
N ILE A 105 2.15 -10.82 22.93
CA ILE A 105 2.61 -9.43 22.92
C ILE A 105 3.41 -9.18 24.20
N LEU A 106 4.69 -8.84 24.05
CA LEU A 106 5.59 -8.50 25.15
C LEU A 106 5.63 -7.00 25.42
N SER A 107 5.63 -6.19 24.35
CA SER A 107 5.65 -4.73 24.45
C SER A 107 5.02 -4.10 23.22
N LEU A 108 4.33 -2.98 23.42
CA LEU A 108 3.64 -2.22 22.38
C LEU A 108 3.92 -0.74 22.55
N GLU A 109 4.32 -0.07 21.47
CA GLU A 109 4.66 1.35 21.49
C GLU A 109 4.28 2.04 20.17
N VAL A 110 3.73 3.25 20.27
CA VAL A 110 3.60 4.16 19.11
C VAL A 110 4.92 4.89 18.96
N ILE A 111 5.67 4.60 17.90
CA ILE A 111 7.02 5.14 17.73
C ILE A 111 7.06 6.43 16.93
N LYS A 112 6.06 6.64 16.08
CA LYS A 112 5.96 7.81 15.21
C LYS A 112 4.53 7.98 14.72
N THR A 113 4.13 9.23 14.58
CA THR A 113 2.92 9.60 13.86
C THR A 113 3.24 10.67 12.82
N SER A 114 2.43 10.72 11.77
CA SER A 114 2.47 11.78 10.76
C SER A 114 1.02 12.15 10.44
N PRO A 115 0.55 13.35 10.79
CA PRO A 115 1.27 14.40 11.54
C PRO A 115 1.56 14.00 13.00
N GLY A 116 2.55 14.67 13.61
CA GLY A 116 3.03 14.35 14.97
C GLY A 116 2.02 14.60 16.10
N ASN A 117 0.88 15.23 15.81
CA ASN A 117 -0.19 15.50 16.75
C ASN A 117 -1.29 14.43 16.77
N LEU A 118 -1.13 13.32 16.03
CA LEU A 118 -2.01 12.17 16.19
C LEU A 118 -1.70 11.48 17.52
N ASP A 119 -2.75 11.21 18.30
CA ASP A 119 -2.68 10.55 19.60
C ASP A 119 -3.53 9.25 19.60
N PRO A 120 -3.05 8.18 18.96
CA PRO A 120 -3.80 6.93 18.86
C PRO A 120 -3.81 6.21 20.20
N ARG A 121 -5.02 5.88 20.68
CA ARG A 121 -5.19 5.07 21.90
C ARG A 121 -5.16 3.59 21.56
N LEU A 122 -4.13 2.90 22.06
CA LEU A 122 -3.93 1.47 21.90
C LEU A 122 -4.45 0.70 23.11
N ILE A 123 -5.21 -0.36 22.85
CA ILE A 123 -5.65 -1.34 23.85
C ILE A 123 -5.07 -2.68 23.44
N THR A 124 -4.42 -3.37 24.38
CA THR A 124 -3.69 -4.61 24.11
C THR A 124 -4.32 -5.77 24.87
N SER A 125 -4.49 -6.90 24.19
CA SER A 125 -4.73 -8.21 24.80
C SER A 125 -3.49 -9.10 24.61
N GLU A 126 -3.55 -10.39 24.94
CA GLU A 126 -2.40 -11.29 24.77
C GLU A 126 -1.96 -11.43 23.30
N THR A 127 -2.93 -11.47 22.37
CA THR A 127 -2.73 -11.79 20.95
C THR A 127 -3.27 -10.74 20.00
N ALA A 128 -3.87 -9.65 20.50
CA ALA A 128 -4.47 -8.61 19.67
C ALA A 128 -4.17 -7.19 20.16
N ILE A 129 -4.10 -6.27 19.21
CA ILE A 129 -3.95 -4.84 19.45
C ILE A 129 -5.15 -4.14 18.83
N THR A 130 -5.87 -3.36 19.62
CA THR A 130 -7.00 -2.56 19.15
C THR A 130 -6.63 -1.08 19.17
N ILE A 131 -6.77 -0.42 18.03
CA ILE A 131 -6.63 1.03 17.90
C ILE A 131 -8.03 1.63 18.01
N SER A 132 -8.23 2.48 19.02
CA SER A 132 -9.52 3.16 19.22
C SER A 132 -9.86 4.05 18.02
N PRO A 133 -11.16 4.25 17.69
CA PRO A 133 -11.57 5.15 16.61
C PRO A 133 -10.97 6.55 16.78
N LEU A 134 -10.35 7.05 15.73
CA LEU A 134 -9.77 8.39 15.68
C LEU A 134 -9.94 9.01 14.28
N LEU A 135 -9.82 10.33 14.19
CA LEU A 135 -9.75 11.03 12.91
C LEU A 135 -8.41 10.71 12.22
N LEU A 136 -8.47 10.12 11.03
CA LEU A 136 -7.33 9.89 10.15
C LEU A 136 -7.55 10.67 8.86
N ASN A 137 -6.84 11.78 8.66
CA ASN A 137 -6.85 12.53 7.41
C ASN A 137 -6.12 11.76 6.30
N ALA A 138 -6.30 12.19 5.05
CA ALA A 138 -5.63 11.58 3.92
C ALA A 138 -4.10 11.70 4.07
N GLY A 139 -3.40 10.57 3.97
CA GLY A 139 -1.96 10.49 4.15
C GLY A 139 -1.49 10.38 5.61
N ASP A 140 -2.39 10.35 6.58
CA ASP A 140 -2.02 10.17 7.97
C ASP A 140 -1.43 8.77 8.21
N VAL A 141 -0.39 8.71 9.03
CA VAL A 141 0.37 7.50 9.34
C VAL A 141 0.54 7.33 10.85
N ILE A 142 0.30 6.10 11.32
CA ILE A 142 0.63 5.65 12.68
C ILE A 142 1.64 4.52 12.57
N SER A 143 2.84 4.71 13.10
CA SER A 143 3.89 3.69 13.17
C SER A 143 3.88 3.05 14.55
N ILE A 144 3.70 1.73 14.57
CA ILE A 144 3.60 0.94 15.79
C ILE A 144 4.76 -0.04 15.82
N ARG A 145 5.46 -0.08 16.97
CA ARG A 145 6.49 -1.07 17.29
C ARG A 145 5.89 -2.08 18.25
N LEU A 146 6.08 -3.34 17.90
CA LEU A 146 5.62 -4.50 18.64
C LEU A 146 6.81 -5.40 18.94
N LEU A 147 6.94 -5.80 20.19
CA LEU A 147 7.78 -6.92 20.58
C LEU A 147 6.88 -8.11 20.84
N VAL A 148 7.10 -9.21 20.11
CA VAL A 148 6.21 -10.37 20.14
C VAL A 148 7.01 -11.66 20.28
N ALA A 149 6.58 -12.54 21.19
CA ALA A 149 7.11 -13.90 21.34
C ALA A 149 6.25 -14.90 20.55
N GLN A 150 6.85 -16.04 20.18
CA GLN A 150 6.17 -17.13 19.45
C GLN A 150 5.49 -16.66 18.16
N TYR A 151 6.06 -15.64 17.52
CA TYR A 151 5.52 -15.02 16.32
C TYR A 151 5.84 -15.86 15.08
N ASN A 152 4.81 -16.14 14.27
CA ASN A 152 4.91 -16.95 13.05
C ASN A 152 4.84 -16.11 11.77
N ASN A 153 5.11 -14.80 11.83
CA ASN A 153 5.00 -13.87 10.70
C ASN A 153 3.59 -13.69 10.13
N VAL A 154 2.54 -14.12 10.84
CA VAL A 154 1.13 -13.91 10.44
C VAL A 154 0.53 -12.74 11.23
N ILE A 155 0.07 -11.73 10.51
CA ILE A 155 -0.71 -10.60 11.05
C ILE A 155 -1.97 -10.43 10.21
N ASN A 156 -3.11 -10.39 10.88
CA ASN A 156 -4.39 -10.08 10.27
C ASN A 156 -4.94 -8.78 10.83
N ILE A 157 -5.17 -7.79 9.97
CA ILE A 157 -5.78 -6.52 10.36
C ILE A 157 -7.23 -6.51 9.88
N ASP A 158 -8.13 -6.28 10.82
CA ASP A 158 -9.57 -6.19 10.59
C ASP A 158 -10.11 -4.87 11.13
N ALA A 159 -11.11 -4.31 10.44
CA ALA A 159 -11.88 -3.16 10.89
C ALA A 159 -13.22 -3.12 10.15
N ARG A 160 -14.20 -2.42 10.72
CA ARG A 160 -15.45 -2.11 10.02
C ARG A 160 -15.63 -0.59 9.98
N ILE A 161 -15.39 -0.02 8.81
CA ILE A 161 -15.36 1.44 8.60
C ILE A 161 -16.24 1.79 7.40
N LEU A 162 -17.07 2.81 7.55
CA LEU A 162 -17.96 3.28 6.49
C LEU A 162 -17.17 3.64 5.22
N GLY A 163 -17.56 3.05 4.10
CA GLY A 163 -16.93 3.29 2.79
C GLY A 163 -15.61 2.53 2.56
N ILE A 164 -15.16 1.69 3.49
CA ILE A 164 -13.98 0.84 3.35
C ILE A 164 -14.39 -0.62 3.41
N THR A 165 -14.24 -1.33 2.29
CA THR A 165 -14.60 -2.75 2.19
C THR A 165 -13.45 -3.69 2.53
N LYS A 166 -12.21 -3.24 2.37
CA LYS A 166 -11.01 -4.03 2.62
C LYS A 166 -9.82 -3.15 2.95
N ILE A 167 -9.06 -3.56 3.96
CA ILE A 167 -7.77 -2.96 4.31
C ILE A 167 -6.70 -3.52 3.36
N LYS A 168 -5.93 -2.63 2.73
CA LYS A 168 -4.89 -3.04 1.77
C LYS A 168 -3.57 -3.32 2.47
N ILE A 169 -2.81 -4.27 1.92
CA ILE A 169 -1.41 -4.47 2.27
C ILE A 169 -0.59 -3.71 1.24
N ILE A 170 0.10 -2.65 1.66
CA ILE A 170 1.14 -2.01 0.86
C ILE A 170 2.35 -2.94 0.96
N SER A 171 2.76 -3.53 -0.16
CA SER A 171 4.10 -4.12 -0.25
C SER A 171 4.94 -3.25 -1.15
N ASP A 172 6.18 -3.04 -0.72
CA ASP A 172 7.06 -2.05 -1.28
C ASP A 172 7.31 -2.17 -2.80
N LYS A 173 7.53 -0.98 -3.39
CA LYS A 173 8.08 -0.67 -4.71
C LYS A 173 7.26 -0.92 -5.97
N VAL A 174 6.53 -2.04 -6.11
CA VAL A 174 6.03 -2.44 -7.45
C VAL A 174 4.98 -1.47 -8.00
N ASP A 175 4.00 -1.07 -7.19
CA ASP A 175 2.91 -0.20 -7.68
C ASP A 175 3.38 1.23 -8.01
N ARG A 176 4.42 1.73 -7.33
CA ARG A 176 4.97 3.08 -7.58
C ARG A 176 5.75 3.13 -8.89
N ILE A 177 6.56 2.10 -9.18
CA ILE A 177 7.33 1.99 -10.42
C ILE A 177 6.39 1.86 -11.63
N ILE A 178 5.32 1.08 -11.52
CA ILE A 178 4.34 0.91 -12.60
C ILE A 178 3.70 2.25 -13.00
N ASN A 179 3.39 3.12 -12.03
CA ASN A 179 2.82 4.44 -12.32
C ASN A 179 3.81 5.38 -13.03
N TYR A 180 5.08 5.40 -12.62
CA TYR A 180 6.11 6.21 -13.29
C TYR A 180 6.40 5.71 -14.71
N VAL A 181 6.50 4.39 -14.91
CA VAL A 181 6.73 3.79 -16.23
C VAL A 181 5.60 4.14 -17.19
N GLY A 182 4.33 4.06 -16.74
CA GLY A 182 3.18 4.43 -17.56
C GLY A 182 3.21 5.89 -18.04
N ILE A 183 3.58 6.83 -17.16
CA ILE A 183 3.70 8.25 -17.49
C ILE A 183 4.87 8.48 -18.47
N THR A 184 6.04 7.87 -18.22
CA THR A 184 7.19 8.02 -19.12
C THR A 184 6.94 7.43 -20.52
N SER A 185 6.22 6.31 -20.61
CA SER A 185 5.84 5.72 -21.91
C SER A 185 4.88 6.62 -22.69
N LEU A 186 3.98 7.33 -22.00
CA LEU A 186 3.07 8.30 -22.64
C LEU A 186 3.82 9.54 -23.16
N ILE A 187 4.83 10.01 -22.42
CA ILE A 187 5.68 11.14 -22.85
C ILE A 187 6.52 10.76 -24.06
N LEU A 188 7.11 9.56 -24.09
CA LEU A 188 7.88 9.06 -25.23
C LEU A 188 7.01 8.84 -26.48
N LEU A 189 5.75 8.45 -26.30
CA LEU A 189 4.72 8.43 -27.36
C LEU A 189 4.54 9.80 -28.00
N PHE A 190 4.44 10.83 -27.17
CA PHE A 190 4.28 12.20 -27.61
C PHE A 190 5.53 12.70 -28.34
N ALA A 191 6.72 12.44 -27.82
CA ALA A 191 7.99 12.87 -28.42
C ALA A 191 8.29 12.17 -29.75
N GLY A 192 8.09 10.86 -29.85
CA GLY A 192 8.35 10.08 -31.07
C GLY A 192 7.41 10.41 -32.23
N PHE A 193 6.21 10.93 -31.92
CA PHE A 193 5.25 11.39 -32.91
C PHE A 193 5.72 12.64 -33.67
N PHE A 194 6.51 13.52 -33.01
CA PHE A 194 7.05 14.74 -33.61
C PHE A 194 8.26 14.51 -34.52
N THR A 195 9.05 13.45 -34.29
CA THR A 195 10.33 13.27 -34.99
C THR A 195 10.25 12.42 -36.25
N ASN A 196 9.37 11.40 -36.32
CA ASN A 196 9.45 10.36 -37.37
C ASN A 196 8.13 10.00 -38.08
N GLY A 197 7.03 10.70 -37.81
CA GLY A 197 5.71 10.34 -38.36
C GLY A 197 5.19 8.99 -37.81
N TYR A 198 3.94 8.64 -38.17
CA TYR A 198 3.07 7.60 -37.57
C TYR A 198 3.63 6.16 -37.40
N THR A 199 4.86 5.88 -37.81
CA THR A 199 5.44 4.52 -37.88
C THR A 199 5.67 3.87 -36.51
N LEU A 200 5.85 4.65 -35.43
CA LEU A 200 6.17 4.12 -34.09
C LEU A 200 4.94 3.93 -33.17
N LEU A 201 3.77 4.45 -33.54
CA LEU A 201 2.54 4.37 -32.73
C LEU A 201 2.13 2.94 -32.32
N PRO A 202 2.15 1.93 -33.22
CA PRO A 202 1.74 0.57 -32.86
C PRO A 202 2.64 -0.06 -31.79
N GLY A 203 3.96 0.16 -31.89
CA GLY A 203 4.93 -0.42 -30.96
C GLY A 203 4.77 0.11 -29.54
N ILE A 204 4.43 1.40 -29.39
CA ILE A 204 4.30 2.00 -28.06
C ILE A 204 2.93 1.72 -27.44
N VAL A 205 1.87 1.58 -28.24
CA VAL A 205 0.58 1.02 -27.77
C VAL A 205 0.78 -0.41 -27.25
N LEU A 206 1.59 -1.23 -27.94
CA LEU A 206 1.91 -2.59 -27.50
C LEU A 206 2.69 -2.61 -26.18
N LEU A 207 3.61 -1.66 -25.98
CA LEU A 207 4.35 -1.49 -24.72
C LEU A 207 3.43 -1.05 -23.57
N LEU A 208 2.46 -0.16 -23.82
CA LEU A 208 1.46 0.22 -22.82
C LEU A 208 0.57 -0.97 -22.43
N LEU A 209 0.09 -1.73 -23.41
CA LEU A 209 -0.70 -2.94 -23.17
C LEU A 209 0.11 -4.01 -22.43
N ALA A 210 1.40 -4.17 -22.77
CA ALA A 210 2.30 -5.08 -22.06
C ALA A 210 2.49 -4.65 -20.60
N ASN A 211 2.69 -3.35 -20.33
CA ASN A 211 2.81 -2.81 -18.97
C ASN A 211 1.53 -3.01 -18.15
N ILE A 212 0.36 -2.76 -18.75
CA ILE A 212 -0.94 -3.01 -18.12
C ILE A 212 -1.12 -4.51 -17.83
N SER A 213 -0.75 -5.38 -18.78
CA SER A 213 -0.83 -6.84 -18.63
C SER A 213 0.12 -7.38 -17.55
N ILE A 214 1.35 -6.86 -17.47
CA ILE A 214 2.32 -7.21 -16.42
C ILE A 214 1.78 -6.77 -15.05
N SER A 215 1.30 -5.52 -14.94
CA SER A 215 0.66 -5.01 -13.71
C SER A 215 -0.51 -5.89 -13.26
N TYR A 216 -1.35 -6.33 -14.20
CA TYR A 216 -2.46 -7.21 -13.92
C TYR A 216 -2.02 -8.63 -13.50
N ARG A 217 -1.00 -9.18 -14.15
CA ARG A 217 -0.47 -10.53 -13.87
C ARG A 217 0.20 -10.62 -12.50
N ASP A 218 0.94 -9.60 -12.10
CA ASP A 218 1.57 -9.57 -10.77
C ASP A 218 0.53 -9.45 -9.65
N LYS A 219 -0.53 -8.66 -9.85
CA LYS A 219 -1.68 -8.63 -8.93
C LYS A 219 -2.36 -9.99 -8.79
N GLN A 220 -2.41 -10.79 -9.86
CA GLN A 220 -3.01 -12.14 -9.84
C GLN A 220 -2.11 -13.19 -9.18
N LYS A 221 -0.80 -13.21 -9.47
CA LYS A 221 0.14 -14.15 -8.81
C LYS A 221 0.17 -13.96 -7.29
N LYS A 222 0.13 -12.70 -6.84
CA LYS A 222 0.14 -12.37 -5.42
C LYS A 222 -1.15 -12.76 -4.71
N LYS A 223 -2.31 -12.60 -5.37
CA LYS A 223 -3.58 -13.17 -4.88
C LYS A 223 -3.46 -14.68 -4.69
N ARG A 224 -2.91 -15.41 -5.67
CA ARG A 224 -2.76 -16.87 -5.59
C ARG A 224 -1.86 -17.33 -4.45
N GLN A 225 -0.75 -16.64 -4.18
CA GLN A 225 0.14 -16.97 -3.05
C GLN A 225 -0.53 -16.78 -1.67
N ILE A 226 -1.38 -15.76 -1.54
CA ILE A 226 -2.14 -15.53 -0.31
C ILE A 226 -3.23 -16.60 -0.13
N PHE A 227 -3.87 -17.05 -1.21
CA PHE A 227 -4.87 -18.12 -1.15
C PHE A 227 -4.26 -19.51 -0.91
N SER A 228 -3.08 -19.82 -1.48
CA SER A 228 -2.42 -21.11 -1.24
C SER A 228 -1.97 -21.26 0.21
N HIS A 229 -1.48 -20.19 0.85
CA HIS A 229 -1.10 -20.22 2.27
C HIS A 229 -2.29 -20.41 3.23
N ASN A 230 -3.50 -19.94 2.84
CA ASN A 230 -4.72 -20.14 3.63
C ASN A 230 -5.39 -21.51 3.41
N THR A 231 -4.98 -22.28 2.40
CA THR A 231 -5.60 -23.58 2.09
C THR A 231 -4.81 -24.75 2.65
N GLU A 232 -3.51 -24.57 2.92
CA GLU A 232 -2.64 -25.58 3.55
C GLU A 232 -2.69 -25.56 5.10
N SER A 233 -3.40 -24.60 5.70
CA SER A 233 -3.56 -24.45 7.16
C SER A 233 -4.92 -24.94 7.69
N LYS A 234 -5.61 -25.81 6.95
CA LYS A 234 -6.79 -26.56 7.39
C LYS A 234 -6.46 -28.04 7.42
#